data_AF-A0A838DEB8-F1
#
_entry.id   AF-A0A838DEB8-F1
#
_cell.length_a   1.000
_cell.length_b   1.000
_cell.length_c   1.000
_cell.angle_alpha   90.00
_cell.angle_beta   90.00
_cell.angle_gamma   90.00
#
_symmetry.space_group_name_H-M   'P 1'
#
loop_
_entity.id
_entity.type
_entity.pdbx_description
1 polymer ?
#
loop_
_entity_poly.entity_id
_entity_poly.type
_entity_poly.pdbx_seq_one_letter_code
_entity_poly.pdbx_strand_id
1 'polypeptide(L)'
;MAHVVLLSATPADDQTPDYLAPLHDMQKRAACDRRGVHRLTSSPEEADVILFVESYGAGWHFERVRRHPFTRRYRKKCFLFCSNPYVIPFLPGIYTARDQRWSSRRTISGFHLGAAENEFATFIPPVADLPTSTVSWAQWRTRPCVVI
;
A
#
# COMPACT_ATOMS: atom_id res chain seq x y z
N MET A 1 -3.31 -18.85 -10.82
CA MET A 1 -2.27 -17.87 -10.45
C MET A 1 -2.66 -16.54 -11.07
N ALA A 2 -2.72 -15.47 -10.29
CA ALA A 2 -3.16 -14.15 -10.77
C ALA A 2 -1.97 -13.31 -11.25
N HIS A 3 -2.08 -12.72 -12.42
CA HIS A 3 -1.08 -11.83 -13.01
C HIS A 3 -1.32 -10.38 -12.58
N VAL A 4 -0.31 -9.76 -11.99
CA VAL A 4 -0.42 -8.41 -11.42
C VAL A 4 0.62 -7.49 -12.04
N VAL A 5 0.16 -6.33 -12.52
CA VAL A 5 1.04 -5.20 -12.88
C VAL A 5 1.04 -4.24 -11.70
N LEU A 6 2.24 -3.88 -11.24
CA LEU A 6 2.45 -2.82 -10.25
C LEU A 6 3.06 -1.61 -10.94
N LEU A 7 2.48 -0.43 -10.74
CA LEU A 7 3.03 0.82 -11.25
C LEU A 7 2.69 2.01 -10.35
N SER A 8 3.39 3.12 -10.57
CA SER A 8 2.98 4.44 -10.07
C SER A 8 2.57 5.32 -11.25
N ALA A 9 1.65 6.24 -11.00
CA ALA A 9 1.27 7.30 -11.94
C ALA A 9 2.17 8.55 -11.83
N THR A 10 3.22 8.47 -11.01
CA THR A 10 4.29 9.49 -10.94
C THR A 10 4.96 9.61 -12.31
N PRO A 11 4.98 10.81 -12.92
CA PRO A 11 5.54 11.00 -14.25
C PRO A 11 7.06 10.86 -14.23
N ALA A 12 7.66 10.67 -15.41
CA ALA A 12 9.08 10.41 -15.56
C ALA A 12 9.98 11.55 -15.03
N ASP A 13 9.49 12.79 -15.01
CA ASP A 13 10.20 13.98 -14.55
C ASP A 13 10.16 14.19 -13.02
N ASP A 14 9.38 13.40 -12.28
CA ASP A 14 9.10 13.58 -10.84
C ASP A 14 9.33 12.28 -10.05
N GLN A 15 10.17 11.38 -10.57
CA GLN A 15 10.45 10.06 -9.96
C GLN A 15 11.46 10.16 -8.81
N THR A 16 11.13 10.92 -7.77
CA THR A 16 11.95 10.95 -6.56
C THR A 16 11.82 9.63 -5.78
N PRO A 17 12.84 9.26 -4.97
CA PRO A 17 12.77 8.07 -4.12
C PRO A 17 11.53 8.04 -3.23
N ASP A 18 11.08 9.19 -2.74
CA ASP A 18 9.92 9.31 -1.84
C ASP A 18 8.60 8.98 -2.57
N TYR A 19 8.44 9.45 -3.80
CA TYR A 19 7.24 9.16 -4.59
C TYR A 19 7.17 7.70 -5.03
N LEU A 20 8.32 7.06 -5.30
CA LEU A 20 8.39 5.66 -5.71
C LEU A 20 8.53 4.68 -4.56
N ALA A 21 8.80 5.13 -3.33
CA ALA A 21 9.00 4.27 -2.16
C ALA A 21 7.86 3.24 -1.98
N PRO A 22 6.56 3.60 -2.07
CA PRO A 22 5.47 2.63 -1.94
C PRO A 22 5.51 1.55 -3.03
N LEU A 23 5.81 1.93 -4.28
CA LEU A 23 5.91 1.00 -5.39
C LEU A 23 7.05 0.01 -5.16
N HIS A 24 8.23 0.51 -4.79
CA HIS A 24 9.39 -0.32 -4.49
C HIS A 24 9.14 -1.26 -3.31
N ASP A 25 8.48 -0.77 -2.25
CA ASP A 25 8.14 -1.59 -1.11
C ASP A 25 7.12 -2.68 -1.49
N MET A 26 6.09 -2.35 -2.26
CA MET A 26 5.15 -3.35 -2.77
C MET A 26 5.85 -4.42 -3.62
N GLN A 27 6.78 -4.04 -4.49
CA GLN A 27 7.57 -4.97 -5.31
C GLN A 27 8.43 -5.90 -4.44
N LYS A 28 9.11 -5.36 -3.42
CA LYS A 28 9.87 -6.16 -2.45
C LYS A 28 8.97 -7.15 -1.70
N ARG A 29 7.77 -6.73 -1.30
CA ARG A 29 6.80 -7.61 -0.63
C ARG A 29 6.26 -8.69 -1.56
N ALA A 30 5.98 -8.36 -2.81
CA ALA A 30 5.54 -9.32 -3.82
C ALA A 30 6.59 -10.42 -4.10
N ALA A 31 7.89 -10.07 -4.06
CA ALA A 31 8.97 -11.04 -4.19
C ALA A 31 9.02 -12.04 -3.00
N CYS A 32 8.44 -11.67 -1.85
CA CYS A 32 8.35 -12.50 -0.66
C CYS A 32 6.98 -13.21 -0.52
N ASP A 33 6.16 -13.26 -1.58
CA ASP A 33 4.86 -13.94 -1.55
C ASP A 33 5.05 -15.43 -1.24
N ARG A 34 4.66 -15.82 -0.02
CA ARG A 34 4.76 -17.20 0.47
C ARG A 34 3.69 -18.12 -0.12
N ARG A 35 2.57 -17.55 -0.57
CA ARG A 35 1.43 -18.34 -1.08
C ARG A 35 1.58 -18.64 -2.57
N GLY A 36 2.37 -17.86 -3.30
CA GLY A 36 2.62 -18.05 -4.73
C GLY A 36 1.35 -17.95 -5.58
N VAL A 37 0.32 -17.27 -5.08
CA VAL A 37 -0.97 -17.12 -5.77
C VAL A 37 -0.95 -15.93 -6.73
N HIS A 38 0.06 -15.06 -6.60
CA HIS A 38 0.26 -13.88 -7.43
C HIS A 38 1.58 -13.98 -8.21
N ARG A 39 1.62 -13.42 -9.41
CA ARG A 39 2.85 -13.26 -10.20
C ARG A 39 2.90 -11.86 -10.80
N LEU A 40 4.05 -11.20 -10.68
CA LEU A 40 4.28 -9.92 -11.34
C LEU A 40 4.43 -10.12 -12.85
N THR A 41 3.78 -9.25 -13.62
CA THR A 41 3.94 -9.14 -15.08
C THR A 41 4.18 -7.69 -15.48
N SER A 42 4.87 -7.48 -16.60
CA SER A 42 5.00 -6.18 -17.26
C SER A 42 3.92 -5.95 -18.33
N SER A 43 3.16 -6.98 -18.70
CA SER A 43 2.12 -6.91 -19.74
C SER A 43 0.78 -6.52 -19.11
N PRO A 44 0.24 -5.30 -19.38
CA PRO A 44 -1.07 -4.90 -18.89
C PRO A 44 -2.23 -5.66 -19.56
N GLU A 45 -1.98 -6.29 -20.71
CA GLU A 45 -2.97 -7.09 -21.44
C GLU A 45 -3.19 -8.45 -20.75
N GLU A 46 -2.11 -9.09 -20.33
CA GLU A 46 -2.10 -10.36 -19.60
C GLU A 46 -2.46 -10.20 -18.12
N ALA A 47 -2.39 -8.98 -17.59
CA ALA A 47 -2.69 -8.70 -16.19
C ALA A 47 -4.15 -9.02 -15.86
N ASP A 48 -4.39 -9.72 -14.75
CA ASP A 48 -5.71 -9.82 -14.12
C ASP A 48 -6.01 -8.54 -13.33
N VAL A 49 -4.96 -7.97 -12.71
CA VAL A 49 -5.02 -6.77 -11.88
C VAL A 49 -3.90 -5.81 -12.26
N ILE A 50 -4.25 -4.53 -12.39
CA ILE A 50 -3.32 -3.41 -12.52
C ILE A 50 -3.45 -2.57 -11.26
N LEU A 51 -2.42 -2.58 -10.42
CA LEU A 51 -2.43 -1.87 -9.15
C LEU A 51 -1.52 -0.65 -9.23
N PHE A 52 -2.12 0.53 -9.14
CA PHE A 52 -1.41 1.78 -8.91
C PHE A 52 -1.02 1.86 -7.44
N VAL A 53 0.25 2.03 -7.12
CA VAL A 53 0.76 2.04 -5.74
C VAL A 53 1.24 3.45 -5.42
N GLU A 54 0.49 4.17 -4.59
CA GLU A 54 0.72 5.59 -4.31
C GLU A 54 0.77 5.87 -2.81
N SER A 55 1.67 6.77 -2.38
CA SER A 55 1.72 7.24 -0.99
C SER A 55 0.81 8.42 -0.76
N TYR A 56 0.80 9.37 -1.71
CA TYR A 56 0.14 10.65 -1.56
C TYR A 56 -1.27 10.60 -2.15
N GLY A 57 -2.24 10.53 -1.25
CA GLY A 57 -3.65 10.43 -1.61
C GLY A 57 -4.37 11.77 -1.52
N ALA A 58 -4.46 12.50 -2.63
CA ALA A 58 -5.47 13.53 -2.95
C ALA A 58 -5.03 14.30 -4.21
N GLY A 59 -5.98 14.98 -4.85
CA GLY A 59 -5.69 15.97 -5.90
C GLY A 59 -4.89 15.42 -7.08
N TRP A 60 -3.68 15.95 -7.26
CA TRP A 60 -2.84 15.77 -8.46
C TRP A 60 -2.49 14.30 -8.76
N HIS A 61 -2.13 13.50 -7.75
CA HIS A 61 -1.77 12.09 -7.94
C HIS A 61 -2.98 11.27 -8.43
N PHE A 62 -4.17 11.48 -7.87
CA PHE A 62 -5.36 10.74 -8.27
C PHE A 62 -5.86 11.14 -9.65
N GLU A 63 -5.68 12.40 -10.00
CA GLU A 63 -5.95 12.84 -11.35
C GLU A 63 -5.02 12.17 -12.37
N ARG A 64 -3.73 12.03 -12.06
CA ARG A 64 -2.77 11.29 -12.90
C ARG A 64 -3.18 9.84 -13.09
N VAL A 65 -3.56 9.14 -12.02
CA VAL A 65 -4.11 7.77 -12.12
C VAL A 65 -5.35 7.73 -13.00
N ARG A 66 -6.27 8.69 -12.86
CA ARG A 66 -7.49 8.77 -13.68
C ARG A 66 -7.18 9.02 -15.17
N ARG A 67 -6.17 9.84 -15.47
CA ARG A 67 -5.74 10.17 -16.83
C ARG A 67 -4.80 9.12 -17.44
N HIS A 68 -4.29 8.18 -16.65
CA HIS A 68 -3.33 7.18 -17.09
C HIS A 68 -3.88 6.33 -18.26
N PRO A 69 -3.08 6.04 -19.30
CA PRO A 69 -3.51 5.23 -20.45
C PRO A 69 -4.15 3.89 -20.05
N PHE A 70 -3.61 3.24 -19.02
CA PHE A 70 -4.16 1.97 -18.53
C PHE A 70 -5.54 2.12 -17.90
N THR A 71 -5.80 3.22 -17.18
CA THR A 71 -7.14 3.48 -16.61
C THR A 71 -8.18 3.72 -17.72
N ARG A 72 -7.75 4.25 -18.87
CA ARG A 72 -8.61 4.43 -20.04
C ARG A 72 -8.86 3.11 -20.78
N ARG A 73 -7.82 2.28 -20.96
CA ARG A 73 -7.88 1.04 -21.76
C ARG A 73 -8.35 -0.19 -20.98
N TYR A 74 -7.94 -0.33 -19.72
CA TYR A 74 -8.15 -1.50 -18.86
C TYR A 74 -8.92 -1.15 -17.58
N ARG A 75 -9.84 -0.19 -17.65
CA ARG A 75 -10.55 0.41 -16.50
C ARG A 75 -11.05 -0.58 -15.44
N LYS A 76 -11.56 -1.75 -15.86
CA LYS A 76 -12.13 -2.77 -14.96
C LYS A 76 -11.09 -3.52 -14.14
N LYS A 77 -9.82 -3.50 -14.57
CA LYS A 77 -8.70 -4.18 -13.92
C LYS A 77 -7.81 -3.21 -13.12
N CYS A 78 -8.07 -1.89 -13.21
CA CYS A 78 -7.28 -0.87 -12.55
C CYS A 78 -7.80 -0.56 -11.13
N PHE A 79 -6.92 -0.69 -10.16
CA PHE A 79 -7.18 -0.38 -8.75
C PHE A 79 -6.06 0.49 -8.18
N LEU A 80 -6.37 1.23 -7.13
CA LEU A 80 -5.42 2.07 -6.42
C LEU A 80 -5.10 1.46 -5.05
N PHE A 81 -3.83 1.28 -4.72
CA PHE A 81 -3.34 1.16 -3.36
C PHE A 81 -2.87 2.54 -2.88
N CYS A 82 -3.41 3.01 -1.75
CA CYS A 82 -3.06 4.30 -1.17
C CYS A 82 -2.69 4.16 0.31
N SER A 83 -1.46 4.54 0.67
CA SER A 83 -1.00 4.48 2.06
C SER A 83 -1.30 5.71 2.91
N ASN A 84 -1.80 6.80 2.31
CA ASN A 84 -2.18 8.02 3.04
C ASN A 84 -3.34 7.75 4.01
N PRO A 85 -3.19 8.04 5.32
CA PRO A 85 -4.28 7.91 6.29
C PRO A 85 -5.41 8.96 6.10
N TYR A 86 -5.15 10.06 5.39
CA TYR A 86 -6.11 11.16 5.20
C TYR A 86 -6.49 11.30 3.74
N VAL A 87 -7.38 10.42 3.26
CA VAL A 87 -7.74 10.36 1.84
C VAL A 87 -9.24 10.20 1.62
N ILE A 88 -9.75 10.85 0.56
CA ILE A 88 -11.09 10.61 0.04
C ILE A 88 -10.99 9.59 -1.11
N PRO A 89 -11.51 8.37 -0.97
CA PRO A 89 -11.28 7.26 -1.89
C PRO A 89 -12.19 7.32 -3.13
N PHE A 90 -11.89 8.23 -4.07
CA PHE A 90 -12.67 8.39 -5.30
C PHE A 90 -12.47 7.25 -6.32
N LEU A 91 -11.32 6.57 -6.27
CA LEU A 91 -10.95 5.50 -7.19
C LEU A 91 -11.18 4.12 -6.54
N PRO A 92 -11.52 3.08 -7.32
CA PRO A 92 -11.62 1.73 -6.79
C PRO A 92 -10.25 1.27 -6.27
N GLY A 93 -10.20 0.66 -5.09
CA GLY A 93 -8.89 0.40 -4.49
C GLY A 93 -8.87 -0.01 -3.02
N ILE A 94 -7.64 -0.16 -2.54
CA ILE A 94 -7.22 -0.52 -1.19
C ILE A 94 -6.64 0.74 -0.54
N TYR A 95 -7.19 1.12 0.62
CA TYR A 95 -6.79 2.33 1.33
C TYR A 95 -6.41 1.96 2.77
N THR A 96 -5.24 2.37 3.24
CA THR A 96 -4.75 2.04 4.59
C THR A 96 -5.67 2.58 5.69
N ALA A 97 -6.10 3.82 5.54
CA ALA A 97 -7.19 4.36 6.33
C ALA A 97 -8.28 4.92 5.42
N ARG A 98 -9.52 4.71 5.84
CA ARG A 98 -10.70 5.21 5.15
C ARG A 98 -11.74 5.60 6.19
N ASP A 99 -12.17 6.84 6.12
CA ASP A 99 -13.31 7.30 6.89
C ASP A 99 -14.59 6.56 6.45
N GLN A 100 -15.37 6.07 7.42
CA GLN A 100 -16.58 5.31 7.18
C GLN A 100 -17.59 6.06 6.30
N ARG A 101 -17.64 7.39 6.37
CA ARG A 101 -18.54 8.21 5.54
C ARG A 101 -18.23 8.13 4.05
N TRP A 102 -17.00 7.78 3.69
CA TRP A 102 -16.56 7.58 2.31
C TRP A 102 -16.45 6.11 1.92
N SER A 103 -17.02 5.21 2.73
CA SER A 103 -17.05 3.78 2.41
C SER A 103 -17.91 3.51 1.17
N SER A 104 -17.40 2.64 0.30
CA SER A 104 -18.09 2.21 -0.91
C SER A 104 -17.75 0.74 -1.17
N ARG A 105 -18.62 0.01 -1.88
CA ARG A 105 -18.32 -1.36 -2.34
C ARG A 105 -17.08 -1.45 -3.24
N ARG A 106 -16.66 -0.32 -3.82
CA ARG A 106 -15.47 -0.23 -4.69
C ARG A 106 -14.17 0.01 -3.92
N THR A 107 -14.25 0.26 -2.62
CA THR A 107 -13.10 0.62 -1.79
C THR A 107 -13.03 -0.33 -0.61
N ILE A 108 -11.85 -0.83 -0.30
CA ILE A 108 -11.63 -1.68 0.87
C ILE A 108 -10.52 -1.11 1.75
N SER A 109 -10.60 -1.40 3.03
CA SER A 109 -9.52 -1.09 3.97
C SER A 109 -8.36 -2.03 3.73
N GLY A 110 -7.15 -1.50 3.79
CA GLY A 110 -5.90 -2.19 3.53
C GLY A 110 -4.96 -2.24 4.72
N PHE A 111 -3.68 -2.39 4.40
CA PHE A 111 -2.57 -2.51 5.34
C PHE A 111 -1.41 -1.61 4.91
N HIS A 112 -0.56 -1.21 5.85
CA HIS A 112 0.67 -0.47 5.55
C HIS A 112 1.76 -1.43 5.05
N LEU A 113 2.52 -1.04 4.02
CA LEU A 113 3.55 -1.88 3.39
C LEU A 113 4.85 -2.02 4.21
N GLY A 114 5.06 -1.08 5.14
CA GLY A 114 6.22 -1.03 6.01
C GLY A 114 5.83 -0.61 7.42
N ALA A 115 6.66 -1.02 8.38
CA ALA A 115 6.76 -0.30 9.63
C ALA A 115 7.53 0.98 9.33
N ALA A 116 6.93 2.14 9.57
CA ALA A 116 7.73 3.35 9.65
C ALA A 116 8.66 3.16 10.85
N GLU A 117 9.96 2.99 10.58
CA GLU A 117 10.96 3.10 11.63
C GLU A 117 10.92 4.56 12.07
N ASN A 118 10.50 4.76 13.32
CA ASN A 118 10.53 6.09 13.90
C ASN A 118 11.99 6.39 14.25
N GLU A 119 12.65 7.21 13.43
CA GLU A 119 14.04 7.62 13.63
C GLU A 119 14.28 8.31 14.98
N PHE A 120 13.22 8.86 15.60
CA PHE A 120 13.24 9.44 16.94
C PHE A 120 12.96 8.41 18.05
N ALA A 121 12.59 7.18 17.70
CA ALA A 121 12.37 6.10 18.65
C ALA A 121 13.49 5.05 18.52
N THR A 122 14.45 5.12 19.44
CA THR A 122 15.40 4.02 19.60
C THR A 122 14.74 2.91 20.39
N PHE A 123 14.68 1.69 19.82
CA PHE A 123 14.26 0.53 20.58
C PHE A 123 15.30 0.21 21.65
N ILE A 124 14.93 0.38 22.92
CA ILE A 124 15.74 -0.03 24.07
C ILE A 124 15.22 -1.41 24.50
N PRO A 125 16.02 -2.49 24.40
CA PRO A 125 15.60 -3.81 24.88
C PRO A 125 15.33 -3.75 26.39
N PRO A 126 14.37 -4.54 26.89
CA PRO A 126 14.07 -4.57 28.32
C PRO A 126 15.33 -5.00 29.10
N VAL A 127 15.84 -4.11 29.95
CA VAL A 127 16.88 -4.44 30.93
C VAL A 127 16.20 -4.73 32.27
N ALA A 128 16.76 -5.67 33.04
CA ALA A 128 16.16 -6.20 34.27
C ALA A 128 15.85 -5.13 35.34
N ASP A 129 16.50 -3.97 35.27
CA ASP A 129 16.44 -2.92 36.30
C ASP A 129 15.55 -1.71 35.93
N LEU A 130 14.82 -1.75 34.80
CA LEU A 130 13.85 -0.69 34.52
C LEU A 130 12.59 -0.90 35.38
N PRO A 131 12.14 0.12 36.15
CA PRO A 131 10.89 0.02 36.89
C PRO A 131 9.76 -0.23 35.90
N THR A 132 9.05 -1.35 36.07
CA THR A 132 7.95 -1.86 35.22
C THR A 132 6.70 -0.96 35.19
N SER A 133 6.80 0.33 35.50
CA SER A 133 5.68 1.27 35.58
C SER A 133 5.40 2.04 34.29
N THR A 134 5.97 1.65 33.14
CA THR A 134 5.64 2.29 31.85
C THR A 134 5.17 1.27 30.82
N VAL A 135 3.85 1.12 30.74
CA VAL A 135 3.04 0.50 29.67
C VAL A 135 3.51 -0.89 29.20
N SER A 136 2.87 -1.91 29.76
CA SER A 136 2.91 -3.29 29.26
C SER A 136 2.40 -3.37 27.80
N TRP A 137 3.31 -3.36 26.84
CA TRP A 137 3.06 -3.72 25.43
C TRP A 137 3.03 -5.24 25.21
N ALA A 138 3.12 -6.05 26.27
CA ALA A 138 3.31 -7.50 26.22
C ALA A 138 2.08 -8.31 25.75
N GLN A 139 0.95 -7.68 25.43
CA GLN A 139 -0.28 -8.39 25.04
C GLN A 139 -0.53 -8.52 23.53
N TRP A 140 0.36 -7.99 22.66
CA TRP A 140 0.15 -8.01 21.20
C TRP A 140 0.98 -9.05 20.43
N ARG A 141 1.74 -9.93 21.10
CA ARG A 141 2.37 -11.08 20.46
C ARG A 141 1.47 -12.31 20.59
N THR A 142 0.53 -12.46 19.65
CA THR A 142 0.17 -13.72 18.98
C THR A 142 -1.23 -13.61 18.36
N ARG A 143 -1.38 -12.88 17.25
CA ARG A 143 -2.33 -13.26 16.20
C ARG A 143 -1.73 -12.94 14.84
N PRO A 144 -1.43 -13.94 13.98
CA PRO A 144 -1.13 -13.69 12.59
C PRO A 144 -2.45 -13.29 11.92
N CYS A 145 -2.63 -12.02 11.59
CA CYS A 145 -3.76 -11.59 10.78
C CYS A 145 -3.22 -10.98 9.48
N VAL A 146 -3.10 -11.85 8.48
CA VAL A 146 -3.82 -11.82 7.20
C VAL A 146 -3.25 -10.80 6.22
N VAL A 147 -2.27 -11.28 5.46
CA VAL A 147 -1.97 -10.79 4.11
C VAL A 147 -3.08 -11.38 3.21
N ILE A 148 -3.88 -10.49 2.61
CA ILE A 148 -4.68 -10.79 1.41
C ILE A 148 -3.83 -10.43 0.21
#